data_AF-A0A1G0M746-F1
#
_entry.id   AF-A0A1G0M746-F1
#
_cell.length_a   1.000
_cell.length_b   1.000
_cell.length_c   1.000
_cell.angle_alpha   90.00
_cell.angle_beta   90.00
_cell.angle_gamma   90.00
#
_symmetry.space_group_name_H-M   'P 1'
#
loop_
_entity.id
_entity.type
_entity.pdbx_description
1 polymer ?
#
loop_
_entity_poly.entity_id
_entity_poly.type
_entity_poly.pdbx_seq_one_letter_code
_entity_poly.pdbx_strand_id
1 'polypeptide(L)'
;MVGERLLRLDRHTAEYFLFQPLWALFKGRFANEWYEPAAFDTRTVMEAWQHLPAYVIRPERNKRQHLSGVLSRNEMDRDYAYNRRLFKRLRQGWYQFSPALSIRSSDLEDAAWLPLYEALNLRPGMRGSP
;
A
#
# COMPACT_ATOMS: atom_id res chain seq x y z
N MET A 1 -6.60 -0.13 21.26
CA MET A 1 -6.10 1.16 20.72
C MET A 1 -4.59 1.12 20.67
N VAL A 2 -3.98 0.96 19.49
CA VAL A 2 -2.53 1.19 19.30
C VAL A 2 -2.34 1.82 17.92
N GLY A 3 -1.89 3.09 17.90
CA GLY A 3 -1.39 3.75 16.70
C GLY A 3 -2.30 4.80 16.04
N GLU A 4 -3.06 5.59 16.80
CA GLU A 4 -3.84 6.73 16.28
C GLU A 4 -2.92 7.92 15.89
N ARG A 5 -2.08 7.73 14.88
CA ARG A 5 -1.25 8.81 14.34
C ARG A 5 -1.70 9.16 12.92
N LEU A 6 -2.06 10.42 12.74
CA LEU A 6 -2.25 10.99 11.42
C LEU A 6 -0.90 11.04 10.69
N LEU A 7 -0.83 10.35 9.55
CA LEU A 7 0.38 10.25 8.73
C LEU A 7 0.14 10.94 7.39
N ARG A 8 0.86 12.03 7.14
CA ARG A 8 0.94 12.63 5.80
C ARG A 8 2.08 11.96 5.03
N LEU A 9 1.75 11.27 3.95
CA LEU A 9 2.74 10.80 2.99
C LEU A 9 3.13 11.98 2.08
N ASP A 10 4.32 12.51 2.29
CA ASP A 10 4.84 13.61 1.47
C ASP A 10 5.20 13.11 0.06
N ARG A 11 4.82 13.89 -0.96
CA ARG A 11 4.95 13.55 -2.39
C ARG A 11 6.38 13.28 -2.85
N HIS A 12 7.39 13.70 -2.09
CA HIS A 12 8.80 13.48 -2.42
C HIS A 12 9.38 12.21 -1.78
N THR A 13 8.63 11.56 -0.88
CA THR A 13 9.09 10.37 -0.13
C THR A 13 8.94 9.08 -0.92
N ALA A 14 9.84 8.13 -0.70
CA ALA A 14 9.77 6.83 -1.36
C ALA A 14 8.49 6.06 -1.00
N GLU A 15 7.98 6.24 0.23
CA GLU A 15 6.69 5.68 0.65
C GLU A 15 5.54 6.16 -0.21
N TYR A 16 5.48 7.45 -0.56
CA TYR A 16 4.43 7.97 -1.43
C TYR A 16 4.49 7.32 -2.81
N PHE A 17 5.67 7.30 -3.45
CA PHE A 17 5.84 6.69 -4.76
C PHE A 17 5.58 5.19 -4.78
N LEU A 18 5.78 4.51 -3.64
CA LEU A 18 5.47 3.09 -3.49
C LEU A 18 3.96 2.86 -3.28
N PHE A 19 3.33 3.67 -2.44
CA PHE A 19 1.93 3.51 -2.06
C PHE A 19 0.98 3.76 -3.24
N GLN A 20 1.22 4.81 -4.04
CA GLN A 20 0.35 5.20 -5.16
C GLN A 20 0.12 4.09 -6.22
N PRO A 21 1.17 3.47 -6.80
CA PRO A 21 0.97 2.40 -7.77
C PRO A 21 0.40 1.14 -7.13
N LEU A 22 0.75 0.82 -5.88
CA LEU A 22 0.15 -0.31 -5.18
C LEU A 22 -1.36 -0.09 -4.98
N TRP A 23 -1.77 1.14 -4.66
CA TRP A 23 -3.18 1.54 -4.56
C TRP A 23 -3.90 1.41 -5.92
N ALA A 24 -3.32 1.95 -6.98
CA ALA A 24 -3.90 1.90 -8.32
C ALA A 24 -4.01 0.46 -8.87
N LEU A 25 -2.99 -0.37 -8.65
CA LEU A 25 -2.96 -1.77 -9.08
C LEU A 25 -3.81 -2.68 -8.19
N PHE A 26 -4.24 -2.19 -7.02
CA PHE A 26 -4.90 -3.00 -6.01
C PHE A 26 -6.12 -3.74 -6.60
N LYS A 27 -7.06 -3.00 -7.22
CA LYS A 27 -8.28 -3.58 -7.78
C LYS A 27 -8.02 -4.54 -8.95
N GLY A 28 -7.07 -4.21 -9.84
CA GLY A 28 -6.84 -4.98 -11.06
C GLY A 28 -6.05 -6.28 -10.87
N ARG A 29 -5.11 -6.31 -9.92
CA ARG A 29 -4.28 -7.50 -9.66
C ARG A 29 -4.73 -8.30 -8.43
N PHE A 30 -5.41 -7.70 -7.47
CA PHE A 30 -5.61 -8.30 -6.15
C PHE A 30 -7.07 -8.53 -5.75
N ALA A 31 -8.03 -8.22 -6.62
CA ALA A 31 -9.44 -8.59 -6.46
C ALA A 31 -9.82 -9.87 -7.24
N ASN A 32 -8.84 -10.58 -7.81
CA ASN A 32 -9.07 -11.83 -8.55
C ASN A 32 -8.97 -13.02 -7.59
N GLU A 33 -10.00 -13.86 -7.54
CA GLU A 33 -10.13 -15.03 -6.63
C GLU A 33 -8.98 -16.05 -6.72
N TRP A 34 -8.19 -15.99 -7.81
CA TRP A 34 -7.09 -16.91 -8.08
C TRP A 34 -5.77 -16.56 -7.34
N TYR A 35 -5.66 -15.36 -6.75
CA TYR A 35 -4.46 -14.89 -6.06
C TYR A 35 -4.78 -14.50 -4.60
N GLU A 36 -5.20 -15.47 -3.82
CA GLU A 36 -5.19 -15.38 -2.36
C GLU A 36 -3.81 -15.74 -1.81
N PRO A 37 -3.16 -14.89 -1.00
CA PRO A 37 -3.58 -13.54 -0.59
C PRO A 37 -3.19 -12.47 -1.62
N ALA A 38 -4.08 -11.48 -1.75
CA ALA A 38 -3.93 -10.21 -2.44
C ALA A 38 -2.66 -9.43 -2.01
N ALA A 39 -1.46 -9.87 -2.42
CA ALA A 39 -0.18 -9.39 -1.88
C ALA A 39 0.82 -9.04 -2.97
N PHE A 40 1.56 -7.94 -2.79
CA PHE A 40 2.55 -7.46 -3.74
C PHE A 40 3.97 -7.85 -3.32
N ASP A 41 4.84 -7.97 -4.33
CA ASP A 41 6.27 -8.14 -4.18
C ASP A 41 7.03 -7.00 -4.88
N THR A 42 8.35 -6.96 -4.66
CA THR A 42 9.20 -5.94 -5.31
C THR A 42 9.19 -6.01 -6.84
N ARG A 43 8.97 -7.19 -7.43
CA ARG A 43 8.90 -7.35 -8.89
C ARG A 43 7.68 -6.62 -9.45
N THR A 44 6.52 -6.81 -8.84
CA THR A 44 5.27 -6.14 -9.23
C THR A 44 5.41 -4.63 -9.24
N VAL A 45 6.10 -4.07 -8.24
CA VAL A 45 6.37 -2.62 -8.17
C VAL A 45 7.31 -2.18 -9.29
N MET A 46 8.41 -2.92 -9.54
CA MET A 46 9.35 -2.60 -10.61
C MET A 46 8.72 -2.65 -12.00
N GLU A 47 7.87 -3.66 -12.25
CA GLU A 47 7.08 -3.78 -13.49
C GLU A 47 6.15 -2.57 -13.68
N ALA A 48 5.56 -2.03 -12.60
CA ALA A 48 4.75 -0.82 -12.70
C ALA A 48 5.59 0.44 -12.93
N TRP A 49 6.74 0.53 -12.25
CA TRP A 49 7.62 1.70 -12.30
C TRP A 49 8.40 1.81 -13.61
N GLN A 50 8.59 0.72 -14.36
CA GLN A 50 9.28 0.75 -15.66
C GLN A 50 8.59 1.66 -16.69
N HIS A 51 7.29 1.89 -16.54
CA HIS A 51 6.50 2.74 -17.42
C HIS A 51 6.46 4.21 -16.99
N LEU A 52 7.03 4.52 -15.81
CA LEU A 52 7.06 5.87 -15.28
C LEU A 52 8.36 6.57 -15.73
N PRO A 53 8.27 7.83 -16.20
CA PRO A 53 9.45 8.55 -16.65
C PRO A 53 10.36 8.93 -15.48
N ALA A 54 11.66 9.10 -15.76
CA ALA A 54 12.69 9.32 -14.75
C ALA A 54 12.49 10.61 -13.91
N TYR A 55 11.77 11.60 -14.44
CA TYR A 55 11.41 12.81 -13.69
C TYR A 55 10.30 12.58 -12.65
N VAL A 56 9.52 11.50 -12.77
CA VAL A 56 8.54 11.07 -11.76
C VAL A 56 9.24 10.16 -10.74
N ILE A 57 9.93 9.12 -11.21
CA ILE A 57 10.68 8.20 -10.35
C ILE A 57 12.14 8.23 -10.72
N ARG A 58 12.96 8.74 -9.80
CA ARG A 58 14.41 8.76 -9.99
C ARG A 58 14.96 7.33 -10.12
N PRO A 59 15.90 7.05 -11.04
CA PRO A 59 16.43 5.71 -11.27
C PRO A 59 17.00 5.02 -10.02
N GLU A 60 17.52 5.78 -9.05
CA GLU A 60 18.07 5.23 -7.82
C GLU A 60 17.00 4.58 -6.94
N ARG A 61 15.75 5.04 -7.07
CA ARG A 61 14.60 4.48 -6.36
C ARG A 61 14.09 3.21 -7.02
N ASN A 62 14.20 3.10 -8.34
CA ASN A 62 13.76 1.94 -9.11
C ASN A 62 14.76 0.77 -9.05
N LYS A 63 15.17 0.41 -7.83
CA LYS A 63 16.09 -0.69 -7.54
C LYS A 63 15.45 -1.61 -6.51
N ARG A 64 15.53 -2.93 -6.74
CA ARG A 64 15.00 -3.95 -5.82
C ARG A 64 15.46 -3.73 -4.37
N GLN A 65 16.74 -3.42 -4.17
CA GLN A 65 17.31 -3.18 -2.85
C GLN A 65 16.67 -1.97 -2.15
N HIS A 66 16.43 -0.88 -2.88
CA HIS A 66 15.75 0.30 -2.35
C HIS A 66 14.32 -0.04 -1.93
N LEU A 67 13.57 -0.71 -2.81
CA LEU A 67 12.20 -1.14 -2.54
C LEU A 67 12.09 -2.06 -1.32
N SER A 68 12.95 -3.07 -1.21
CA SER A 68 13.01 -3.95 -0.04
C SER A 68 13.31 -3.17 1.25
N GLY A 69 14.18 -2.16 1.19
CA GLY A 69 14.47 -1.28 2.33
C GLY A 69 13.25 -0.46 2.75
N VAL A 70 12.52 0.11 1.78
CA VAL A 70 11.31 0.92 2.04
C VAL A 70 10.17 0.06 2.56
N LEU A 71 9.96 -1.14 2.02
CA LEU A 71 8.95 -2.09 2.52
C LEU A 71 9.26 -2.50 3.95
N SER A 72 10.48 -3.01 4.18
CA SER A 72 10.84 -3.56 5.49
C SER A 72 10.87 -2.54 6.61
N ARG A 73 11.23 -1.27 6.35
CA ARG A 73 11.23 -0.22 7.39
C ARG A 73 9.83 0.28 7.73
N ASN A 74 8.84 -0.02 6.89
CA ASN A 74 7.44 0.38 7.05
C ASN A 74 6.51 -0.80 7.43
N GLU A 75 7.09 -1.93 7.87
CA GLU A 75 6.33 -3.08 8.35
C GLU A 75 5.62 -2.80 9.67
N MET A 76 4.34 -3.13 9.78
CA MET A 76 3.55 -2.82 10.97
C MET A 76 4.08 -3.47 12.26
N ASP A 77 4.75 -4.61 12.15
CA ASP A 77 5.28 -5.39 13.28
C ASP A 77 6.73 -5.02 13.63
N ARG A 78 7.35 -4.13 12.85
CA ARG A 78 8.74 -3.71 13.09
C ARG A 78 8.81 -2.64 14.17
N ASP A 79 9.64 -2.89 15.18
CA ASP A 79 9.95 -1.89 16.19
C ASP A 79 11.00 -0.89 15.67
N TYR A 80 10.53 0.26 15.21
CA TYR A 80 11.35 1.36 14.71
C TYR A 80 10.62 2.69 14.93
N ALA A 81 11.30 3.66 15.55
CA ALA A 81 10.69 4.91 16.00
C ALA A 81 10.02 5.74 14.88
N TYR A 82 10.53 5.67 13.65
CA TYR A 82 10.00 6.41 12.50
C TYR A 82 9.12 5.55 11.57
N ASN A 83 8.74 4.36 12.02
CA ASN A 83 7.93 3.44 11.24
C ASN A 83 6.53 4.01 11.01
N ARG A 84 6.11 4.06 9.74
CA ARG A 84 4.77 4.51 9.35
C ARG A 84 3.75 3.36 9.31
N ARG A 85 4.18 2.12 9.56
CA ARG A 85 3.36 0.90 9.66
C ARG A 85 2.41 0.74 8.49
N LEU A 86 2.93 0.96 7.28
CA LEU A 86 2.15 0.96 6.04
C LEU A 86 1.86 -0.46 5.53
N PHE A 87 2.68 -1.43 5.91
CA PHE A 87 2.66 -2.75 5.29
C PHE A 87 2.60 -3.89 6.30
N LYS A 88 1.84 -4.94 5.99
CA LYS A 88 1.89 -6.23 6.69
C LYS A 88 2.69 -7.20 5.83
N ARG A 89 3.75 -7.80 6.39
CA ARG A 89 4.48 -8.86 5.71
C ARG A 89 3.73 -10.19 5.90
N LEU A 90 3.42 -10.89 4.81
CA LEU A 90 2.75 -12.20 4.89
C LEU A 90 3.78 -13.34 4.88
N ARG A 91 4.78 -13.23 4.02
CA ARG A 91 5.93 -14.13 3.93
C ARG A 91 7.10 -13.37 3.32
N GLN A 92 8.27 -14.00 3.21
CA GLN A 92 9.46 -13.33 2.70
C GLN A 92 9.24 -12.72 1.30
N GLY A 93 9.37 -11.40 1.21
CA GLY A 93 9.22 -10.65 -0.04
C GLY A 93 7.78 -10.32 -0.45
N TRP A 94 6.78 -10.79 0.31
CA TRP A 94 5.35 -10.59 0.00
C TRP A 94 4.65 -9.76 1.08
N TYR A 95 3.93 -8.74 0.64
CA TYR A 95 3.37 -7.70 1.50
C TYR A 95 1.93 -7.37 1.13
N GLN A 96 1.18 -6.91 2.12
CA GLN A 96 -0.12 -6.27 1.98
C GLN A 96 -0.08 -4.87 2.58
N PHE A 97 -1.10 -4.06 2.29
CA PHE A 97 -1.34 -2.87 3.10
C PHE A 97 -1.62 -3.28 4.54
N SER A 98 -1.16 -2.46 5.48
CA SER A 98 -1.49 -2.64 6.88
C SER A 98 -3.01 -2.51 7.06
N PRO A 99 -3.70 -3.49 7.68
CA PRO A 99 -5.13 -3.43 7.92
C PRO A 99 -5.55 -2.36 8.94
N ALA A 100 -4.59 -1.77 9.64
CA ALA A 100 -4.83 -0.67 10.57
C ALA A 100 -4.88 0.71 9.88
N LEU A 101 -4.70 0.77 8.56
CA LEU A 101 -4.70 2.04 7.83
C LEU A 101 -6.12 2.53 7.56
N SER A 102 -6.29 3.84 7.73
CA SER A 102 -7.46 4.58 7.25
C SER A 102 -7.01 5.73 6.35
N ILE A 103 -7.86 6.11 5.40
CA ILE A 103 -7.64 7.19 4.45
C ILE A 103 -8.70 8.25 4.69
N ARG A 104 -8.28 9.52 4.67
CA ARG A 104 -9.18 10.65 4.72
C ARG A 104 -9.73 10.93 3.33
N SER A 105 -11.05 10.89 3.18
CA SER A 105 -11.73 11.33 1.97
C SER A 105 -12.15 12.79 2.09
N SER A 106 -11.90 13.60 1.06
CA SER A 106 -12.46 14.96 0.94
C SER A 106 -13.91 14.97 0.45
N ASP A 107 -14.35 13.86 -0.15
CA ASP A 107 -15.62 13.79 -0.89
C ASP A 107 -16.78 13.35 -0.01
N LEU A 108 -16.49 12.93 1.23
CA LEU A 108 -17.51 12.67 2.25
C LEU A 108 -17.77 13.97 3.00
N GLU A 109 -19.04 14.31 3.17
CA GLU A 109 -19.51 15.58 3.77
C GLU A 109 -18.85 15.90 5.13
N ASP A 110 -18.40 14.87 5.86
CA ASP A 110 -17.69 14.99 7.14
C ASP A 110 -16.23 14.51 7.10
N ALA A 111 -15.47 14.77 6.01
CA ALA A 111 -14.02 14.53 5.92
C ALA A 111 -13.54 13.23 6.61
N ALA A 112 -14.32 12.14 6.43
CA ALA A 112 -14.28 10.99 7.31
C ALA A 112 -13.05 10.13 7.03
N TRP A 113 -12.54 9.48 8.09
CA TRP A 113 -11.51 8.46 7.96
C TRP A 113 -12.17 7.13 7.62
N LEU A 114 -11.92 6.64 6.41
CA LEU A 114 -12.39 5.34 5.95
C LEU A 114 -11.27 4.30 6.10
N PRO A 115 -11.55 3.09 6.62
CA PRO A 115 -10.60 1.99 6.55
C PRO A 115 -10.12 1.77 5.11
N LEU A 116 -8.80 1.55 4.94
CA LEU A 116 -8.15 1.49 3.63
C LEU A 116 -8.80 0.45 2.71
N TYR A 117 -9.14 -0.72 3.25
CA TYR A 117 -9.75 -1.80 2.47
C TYR A 117 -11.20 -1.50 2.04
N GLU A 118 -11.95 -0.75 2.85
CA GLU A 118 -13.28 -0.27 2.46
C GLU A 118 -13.18 0.77 1.34
N ALA A 119 -12.23 1.71 1.45
CA ALA A 119 -11.97 2.71 0.41
C ALA A 119 -11.51 2.10 -0.93
N LEU A 120 -10.87 0.92 -0.88
CA LEU A 120 -10.54 0.13 -2.07
C LEU A 120 -11.73 -0.63 -2.66
N ASN A 121 -12.96 -0.43 -2.17
CA ASN A 121 -14.17 -1.19 -2.51
C ASN A 121 -14.02 -2.72 -2.32
N LEU A 122 -13.13 -3.16 -1.44
CA LEU A 122 -13.14 -4.55 -1.00
C LEU A 122 -14.22 -4.68 0.07
N ARG A 123 -15.44 -5.04 -0.33
CA ARG A 123 -16.46 -5.46 0.64
C ARG A 123 -16.11 -6.88 1.12
N PRO A 124 -15.87 -7.12 2.42
CA PRO A 124 -16.03 -8.48 2.94
C PRO A 124 -17.53 -8.78 2.92
N GLY A 125 -17.97 -9.56 1.94
CA GLY A 125 -19.35 -10.04 1.85
C GLY A 125 -20.29 -9.16 1.01
N MET A 126 -20.34 -9.45 -0.29
CA MET A 126 -21.61 -9.50 -1.01
C MET A 126 -21.68 -10.81 -1.79
N ARG A 127 -21.98 -11.89 -1.05
CA ARG A 127 -22.73 -13.01 -1.62
C ARG A 127 -24.16 -12.49 -1.82
N GLY A 128 -24.52 -12.23 -3.07
CA GLY A 128 -25.91 -12.13 -3.50
C GLY A 128 -26.17 -13.28 -4.46
N SER A 129 -26.75 -14.36 -3.94
CA SER A 129 -27.43 -15.37 -4.75
C SER A 129 -28.59 -14.72 -5.52
N PRO A 130 -28.91 -15.19 -6.73
CA PRO A 130 -30.27 -15.59 -7.06
C PRO A 130 -30.57 -17.01 -6.54
#